data_AF-A0A9E1MQN3-F1
#
_entry.id   AF-A0A9E1MQN3-F1
#
_cell.length_a   1.000
_cell.length_b   1.000
_cell.length_c   1.000
_cell.angle_alpha   90.00
_cell.angle_beta   90.00
_cell.angle_gamma   90.00
#
_symmetry.space_group_name_H-M   'P 1'
#
loop_
_entity.id
_entity.type
_entity.pdbx_description
1 polymer ?
#
loop_
_entity_poly.entity_id
_entity_poly.type
_entity_poly.pdbx_seq_one_letter_code
_entity_poly.pdbx_strand_id
1 'polypeptide(L)' 'MFIITCECGEEVFCDEEDQTLAWQCPGCGQWYDLFGCRIADPNGAQPPQREYYYEPGEQEDD' A
#
# COMPACT_ATOMS: atom_id res chain seq x y z
N MET A 1 11.83 -14.79 -5.52
CA MET A 1 11.98 -14.64 -4.06
C MET A 1 12.93 -13.49 -3.75
N PHE A 2 12.48 -12.55 -2.93
CA PHE A 2 13.27 -11.41 -2.44
C PHE A 2 13.01 -11.19 -0.95
N ILE A 3 13.84 -10.36 -0.31
CA ILE A 3 13.78 -10.11 1.13
C ILE A 3 13.63 -8.61 1.36
N ILE A 4 12.66 -8.22 2.19
CA ILE A 4 12.48 -6.84 2.65
C ILE A 4 13.00 -6.73 4.08
N THR A 5 13.97 -5.84 4.30
CA THR A 5 14.41 -5.49 5.65
C THR A 5 13.42 -4.50 6.25
N CYS A 6 12.68 -4.93 7.25
CA CYS A 6 11.78 -4.05 7.99
C CYS A 6 12.59 -3.15 8.94
N GLU A 7 12.09 -1.93 9.20
CA GLU A 7 12.71 -1.02 10.18
C GLU A 7 12.71 -1.55 11.61
N CYS A 8 11.85 -2.52 11.93
CA CYS A 8 11.89 -3.18 13.24
C CYS A 8 13.09 -4.13 13.40
N GLY A 9 13.86 -4.37 12.32
CA GLY A 9 15.01 -5.28 12.29
C GLY A 9 14.67 -6.71 11.84
N GLU A 10 13.40 -7.00 11.56
CA GLU A 10 12.95 -8.29 11.06
C GLU A 10 13.07 -8.37 9.52
N GLU A 11 13.29 -9.56 8.99
CA GLU A 11 13.34 -9.83 7.55
C GLU A 11 12.02 -10.43 7.07
N VAL A 12 11.42 -9.83 6.04
CA VAL A 12 10.19 -10.33 5.41
C VAL A 12 10.57 -11.09 4.15
N PHE A 13 10.26 -12.38 4.12
CA PHE A 13 10.52 -13.25 2.97
C PHE A 13 9.35 -13.18 2.00
N CYS A 14 9.60 -12.65 0.81
CA CYS A 14 8.61 -12.42 -0.22
C CYS A 14 8.83 -13.41 -1.35
N ASP A 15 7.87 -14.33 -1.53
CA ASP A 15 7.88 -15.29 -2.63
C ASP A 15 6.95 -14.82 -3.76
N GLU A 16 7.51 -14.68 -4.95
CA GLU A 16 6.79 -14.19 -6.13
C GLU A 16 5.82 -15.23 -6.69
N GLU A 17 6.01 -16.51 -6.37
CA GLU A 17 5.12 -17.59 -6.83
C GLU A 17 3.78 -17.61 -6.09
N ASP A 18 3.71 -16.98 -4.91
CA ASP A 18 2.54 -16.97 -4.05
C ASP A 18 1.38 -16.10 -4.60
N GLN A 19 1.59 -15.39 -5.72
CA GLN A 19 0.65 -14.42 -6.33
C GLN A 19 0.18 -13.31 -5.36
N THR A 20 0.84 -13.19 -4.21
CA THR A 20 0.55 -12.14 -3.22
C THR A 20 1.21 -10.84 -3.67
N LEU A 21 0.47 -9.74 -3.56
CA LEU A 21 0.96 -8.40 -3.93
C LEU A 21 1.47 -7.61 -2.71
N ALA A 22 1.38 -8.21 -1.52
CA ALA A 22 1.71 -7.56 -0.26
C ALA A 22 2.10 -8.59 0.82
N TRP A 23 3.07 -8.23 1.64
CA TRP A 23 3.55 -9.05 2.75
C TRP A 23 3.51 -8.28 4.07
N GLN A 24 3.09 -8.98 5.11
CA GLN A 24 3.08 -8.44 6.46
C GLN A 24 4.36 -8.83 7.19
N CYS A 25 5.01 -7.85 7.82
CA CYS A 25 6.14 -8.09 8.70
C CYS A 25 5.67 -8.87 9.95
N PRO A 26 6.28 -10.04 10.26
CA PRO A 26 5.86 -10.83 11.41
C PRO A 26 6.23 -10.19 12.76
N GLY A 27 7.26 -9.33 12.79
CA GLY A 27 7.71 -8.68 14.02
C GLY A 27 6.84 -7.50 14.46
N CYS A 28 6.45 -6.61 13.53
CA CYS A 28 5.71 -5.38 13.86
C CYS A 28 4.32 -5.28 13.22
N GLY A 29 3.95 -6.20 12.33
CA GLY A 29 2.66 -6.18 11.63
C GLY A 29 2.55 -5.15 10.49
N GLN A 30 3.64 -4.45 10.15
CA GLN A 30 3.70 -3.49 9.04
C GLN A 30 3.58 -4.20 7.70
N TRP A 31 2.78 -3.67 6.78
CA TRP A 31 2.63 -4.20 5.44
C TRP A 31 3.58 -3.55 4.44
N TYR A 32 4.04 -4.36 3.49
CA TYR A 32 4.92 -3.97 2.40
C TYR A 32 4.41 -4.46 1.04
N ASP A 33 4.61 -3.64 0.02
CA ASP A 33 4.36 -3.91 -1.41
C ASP A 33 5.53 -4.73 -2.02
N LEU A 34 5.30 -5.34 -3.19
CA LEU A 34 6.28 -5.86 -4.16
C LEU A 34 7.52 -4.96 -4.37
N PHE A 35 7.36 -3.63 -4.30
CA PHE A 35 8.45 -2.67 -4.44
C PHE A 35 9.23 -2.43 -3.14
N GLY A 36 8.88 -3.10 -2.04
CA GLY A 36 9.45 -2.85 -0.71
C GLY A 36 8.92 -1.58 -0.04
N CYS A 37 7.88 -0.97 -0.60
CA CYS A 37 7.24 0.22 -0.06
C CYS A 37 6.31 -0.14 1.10
N ARG A 38 6.32 0.67 2.16
CA ARG A 38 5.37 0.53 3.28
C ARG A 38 3.97 0.92 2.82
N ILE A 39 3.01 0.03 3.05
CA ILE A 39 1.60 0.25 2.73
C ILE A 39 0.74 0.04 3.97
N ALA A 40 -0.50 0.55 3.92
CA ALA A 40 -1.52 0.19 4.88
C ALA A 40 -1.98 -1.25 4.65
N ASP A 41 -2.69 -1.83 5.63
CA ASP A 41 -3.29 -3.15 5.49
C ASP A 41 -4.12 -3.23 4.20
N PRO A 42 -3.73 -4.06 3.21
CA PRO A 42 -4.43 -4.13 1.93
C PRO A 42 -5.83 -4.75 2.07
N ASN A 43 -6.06 -5.52 3.13
CA ASN A 43 -7.38 -6.07 3.48
C ASN A 43 -8.17 -5.15 4.42
N GLY A 44 -7.51 -4.11 4.93
CA GLY A 44 -8.10 -3.14 5.85
C GLY A 44 -9.00 -2.22 5.04
N ALA A 45 -10.25 -2.09 5.48
CA ALA A 45 -11.25 -1.24 4.85
C ALA A 45 -10.63 0.08 4.37
N GLN A 46 -10.67 0.31 3.05
CA GLN A 46 -10.17 1.51 2.41
C GLN A 46 -10.54 2.73 3.27
N PRO A 47 -9.58 3.57 3.70
CA PRO A 47 -9.96 4.87 4.22
C PRO A 47 -10.80 5.56 3.13
N PRO A 48 -11.91 6.24 3.50
CA PRO A 48 -12.82 6.80 2.52
C PRO A 48 -11.99 7.67 1.58
N GLN A 49 -12.01 7.29 0.31
CA GLN A 49 -11.38 8.02 -0.77
C GLN A 49 -11.89 9.45 -0.60
N ARG A 50 -11.00 10.39 -0.28
CA ARG A 50 -11.37 11.81 -0.27
C ARG A 50 -11.81 12.09 -1.70
N GLU A 51 -13.11 12.12 -1.89
CA GLU A 51 -13.75 12.45 -3.15
C GLU A 51 -13.35 13.88 -3.44
N TYR A 52 -12.31 14.03 -4.26
CA TYR A 52 -11.96 15.32 -4.84
C TYR A 52 -13.10 15.66 -5.80
N TYR A 53 -14.16 16.26 -5.25
CA TYR A 53 -15.19 16.92 -6.02
C TYR A 53 -14.47 17.94 -6.91
N TYR A 54 -14.39 17.63 -8.20
CA TYR A 54 -14.06 18.64 -9.20
C TYR A 54 -15.29 19.54 -9.25
N GLU A 55 -15.21 20.74 -8.67
CA GLU A 55 -16.18 21.79 -8.97
C GLU A 55 -15.95 22.16 -10.44
N PRO A 56 -16.86 21.83 -11.37
CA PRO A 56 -16.72 22.29 -12.74
C PRO A 56 -16.80 23.81 -12.69
N GLY A 57 -15.67 24.48 -12.91
CA GLY A 57 -15.64 25.93 -13.01
C GLY A 57 -16.66 26.36 -14.06
N GLU A 58 -17.66 27.12 -13.64
CA GLU A 58 -18.57 27.83 -14.53
C GLU A 58 -17.71 28.70 -15.44
N GLN A 59 -17.55 28.26 -16.69
CA GLN A 59 -16.94 29.04 -17.75
C GLN A 59 -18.08 29.77 -18.44
N GLU A 60 -18.53 30.87 -17.83
CA GLU A 60 -19.24 31.93 -18.53
C GLU A 60 -18.21 32.66 -19.42
N ASP A 61 -18.39 32.58 -20.74
CA ASP A 61 -18.18 33.67 -21.70
C ASP A 61 -18.42 33.14 -23.14
N ASP A 62 -19.57 33.47 -23.73
CA ASP A 62 -19.73 34.02 -25.11
C ASP A 62 -21.12 34.66 -25.27
#